data_AF-A0A4D6L365-F1
#
_entry.id   AF-A0A4D6L365-F1
#
_cell.length_a   1.000
_cell.length_b   1.000
_cell.length_c   1.000
_cell.angle_alpha   90.00
_cell.angle_beta   90.00
_cell.angle_gamma   90.00
#
_symmetry.space_group_name_H-M   'P 1'
#
loop_
_entity.id
_entity.type
_entity.pdbx_description
1 polymer ?
#
loop_
_entity_poly.entity_id
_entity_poly.type
_entity_poly.pdbx_seq_one_letter_code
_entity_poly.pdbx_strand_id
1 'polypeptide(L)'
;MCEAKTLTLPLNSQVIPSGYLPRPPNKLRFNHNVSLTISITVGTPPQNVSMVIDTGSELSWLHCNNHTNTNRLMPDPFFNPNASSTYSSIPCSSSTCMIQTRDFPILASCDSKNLCHATLSYATRLRKRRGRRMVREI
;
A
#
# COMPACT_ATOMS: atom_id res chain seq x y z
N MET A 1 26.27 20.94 4.32
CA MET A 1 25.41 21.17 3.14
C MET A 1 24.74 19.84 2.82
N CYS A 2 23.42 19.72 2.97
CA CYS A 2 22.70 18.51 2.56
C CYS A 2 22.44 18.61 1.05
N GLU A 3 23.10 17.80 0.26
CA GLU A 3 22.80 17.66 -1.16
C GLU A 3 21.48 16.90 -1.29
N ALA A 4 20.40 17.61 -1.64
CA ALA A 4 19.12 16.98 -1.91
C ALA A 4 19.22 16.28 -3.27
N LYS A 5 19.40 14.96 -3.27
CA LYS A 5 19.39 14.16 -4.48
C LYS A 5 17.97 14.13 -5.03
N THR A 6 17.70 14.92 -6.07
CA THR A 6 16.40 14.93 -6.74
C THR A 6 16.16 13.60 -7.45
N LEU A 7 15.11 12.88 -7.05
CA LEU A 7 14.68 11.63 -7.65
C LEU A 7 13.52 11.91 -8.61
N THR A 8 13.78 11.82 -9.92
CA THR A 8 12.76 11.98 -10.96
C THR A 8 12.20 10.60 -11.31
N LEU A 9 10.91 10.38 -11.04
CA LEU A 9 10.21 9.13 -11.34
C LEU A 9 9.22 9.35 -12.50
N PRO A 10 9.24 8.53 -13.57
CA PRO A 10 8.29 8.67 -14.66
C PRO A 10 6.87 8.33 -14.20
N LEU A 11 5.93 9.21 -14.52
CA LEU A 11 4.52 9.05 -14.19
C LEU A 11 3.78 8.37 -15.35
N ASN A 12 3.15 7.24 -15.07
CA ASN A 12 2.35 6.50 -16.03
C ASN A 12 0.85 6.66 -15.73
N SER A 13 0.03 6.86 -16.76
CA SER A 13 -1.43 6.86 -16.65
C SER A 13 -2.01 5.58 -17.22
N GLN A 14 -2.92 4.94 -16.49
CA GLN A 14 -3.66 3.77 -16.96
C GLN A 14 -5.16 4.07 -17.00
N VAL A 15 -5.80 3.75 -18.12
CA VAL A 15 -7.26 3.85 -18.26
C VAL A 15 -7.90 2.55 -17.78
N ILE A 16 -8.71 2.60 -16.73
CA ILE A 16 -9.43 1.42 -16.22
C ILE A 16 -10.71 1.24 -17.05
N PRO A 17 -10.88 0.10 -17.77
CA PRO A 17 -12.10 -0.15 -18.53
C PRO A 17 -13.33 -0.21 -17.61
N SER A 18 -14.31 0.67 -17.85
CA SER A 18 -15.60 0.68 -17.13
C SER A 18 -16.46 -0.50 -17.59
N GLY A 19 -16.23 -1.72 -17.06
CA GLY A 19 -16.90 -2.91 -17.57
C GLY A 19 -17.42 -3.98 -16.59
N TYR A 20 -16.97 -4.05 -15.33
CA TYR A 20 -17.13 -5.33 -14.58
C TYR A 20 -17.58 -5.24 -13.12
N LEU A 21 -18.48 -4.33 -12.72
CA LEU A 21 -19.06 -4.43 -11.37
C LEU A 21 -20.57 -4.14 -11.28
N PRO A 22 -21.34 -5.03 -10.63
CA PRO A 22 -22.77 -4.82 -10.39
C PRO A 22 -23.03 -3.62 -9.45
N ARG A 23 -24.15 -2.99 -9.75
CA ARG A 23 -24.57 -1.62 -9.41
C ARG A 23 -25.24 -1.53 -8.03
N PRO A 24 -24.73 -0.74 -7.07
CA PRO A 24 -25.52 -0.29 -5.92
C PRO A 24 -26.25 1.02 -6.24
N PRO A 25 -27.53 1.17 -5.89
CA PRO A 25 -28.39 2.28 -6.35
C PRO A 25 -28.05 3.66 -5.77
N ASN A 26 -27.36 3.75 -4.62
CA ASN A 26 -27.31 5.00 -3.84
C ASN A 26 -25.91 5.63 -3.69
N LYS A 27 -25.06 5.57 -4.73
CA LYS A 27 -23.73 6.22 -4.68
C LYS A 27 -23.50 7.13 -5.88
N LEU A 28 -23.17 8.39 -5.59
CA LEU A 28 -22.74 9.38 -6.57
C LEU A 28 -21.61 8.81 -7.46
N ARG A 29 -21.66 9.17 -8.75
CA ARG A 29 -20.71 8.71 -9.76
C ARG A 29 -19.49 9.64 -9.74
N PHE A 30 -18.40 9.16 -9.17
CA PHE A 30 -17.08 9.67 -9.51
C PHE A 30 -16.47 8.71 -10.53
N ASN A 31 -16.53 9.07 -11.81
CA ASN A 31 -15.92 8.31 -12.90
C ASN A 31 -14.43 8.67 -12.98
N HIS A 32 -13.62 8.13 -12.07
CA HIS A 32 -12.16 8.15 -12.24
C HIS A 32 -11.79 6.95 -13.12
N ASN A 33 -11.79 7.17 -14.43
CA ASN A 33 -11.35 6.19 -15.42
C ASN A 33 -9.83 6.19 -15.61
N VAL A 34 -9.10 7.10 -14.97
CA VAL A 34 -7.64 7.21 -15.04
C VAL A 34 -7.04 6.96 -13.65
N SER A 35 -6.03 6.10 -13.60
CA SER A 35 -5.16 5.90 -12.44
C SER A 35 -3.75 6.34 -12.77
N LEU A 36 -3.13 7.11 -11.87
CA LEU A 36 -1.73 7.51 -11.97
C LEU A 36 -0.87 6.52 -11.21
N THR A 37 0.16 6.00 -11.86
CA THR A 37 1.06 4.99 -11.32
C THR A 37 2.51 5.38 -11.51
N ILE A 38 3.36 5.00 -10.55
CA ILE A 38 4.81 5.13 -10.65
C ILE A 38 5.45 3.76 -10.40
N SER A 39 6.62 3.54 -11.00
CA SER A 39 7.45 2.37 -10.72
C SER A 39 8.62 2.79 -9.83
N ILE A 40 8.76 2.13 -8.68
CA ILE A 40 9.87 2.36 -7.75
C ILE A 40 10.55 1.04 -7.42
N THR A 41 11.72 1.12 -6.78
CA THR A 41 12.37 -0.05 -6.18
C THR A 41 12.34 0.07 -4.67
N VAL A 42 12.08 -1.04 -3.99
CA VAL A 42 11.94 -1.10 -2.53
C VAL A 42 12.75 -2.28 -1.99
N GLY A 43 13.37 -2.09 -0.83
CA GLY A 43 14.10 -3.13 -0.11
C GLY A 43 15.52 -3.37 -0.58
N THR A 44 16.20 -4.30 0.09
CA THR A 44 17.58 -4.70 -0.20
C THR A 44 17.69 -6.22 -0.27
N PRO A 45 18.04 -6.83 -1.41
CA PRO A 45 18.25 -6.20 -2.71
C PRO A 45 16.98 -5.54 -3.29
N PRO A 46 17.11 -4.56 -4.21
CA PRO A 46 15.97 -3.78 -4.71
C PRO A 46 14.93 -4.62 -5.44
N GLN A 47 13.66 -4.49 -5.07
CA GLN A 47 12.51 -5.13 -5.72
C GLN A 47 11.64 -4.08 -6.42
N ASN A 48 11.38 -4.26 -7.72
CA ASN A 48 10.49 -3.36 -8.47
C ASN A 48 9.06 -3.49 -7.98
N VAL A 49 8.38 -2.35 -7.74
CA VAL A 49 6.95 -2.29 -7.38
C VAL A 49 6.26 -1.16 -8.14
N SER A 50 4.99 -1.37 -8.49
CA SER A 50 4.12 -0.35 -9.10
C SER A 50 3.17 0.18 -8.05
N MET A 51 3.12 1.50 -7.88
CA MET A 51 2.30 2.17 -6.87
C MET A 51 1.34 3.15 -7.53
N VAL A 52 0.10 3.18 -7.03
CA VAL A 52 -0.88 4.20 -7.40
C VAL A 52 -0.63 5.46 -6.57
N ILE A 53 -0.62 6.61 -7.22
CA ILE A 53 -0.51 7.91 -6.55
C ILE A 53 -1.88 8.30 -6.01
N ASP A 54 -1.98 8.36 -4.68
CA ASP A 54 -3.17 8.83 -3.97
C ASP A 54 -2.79 10.04 -3.09
N THR A 55 -3.11 11.24 -3.56
CA THR A 55 -2.88 12.49 -2.82
C THR A 55 -3.90 12.72 -1.71
N GLY A 56 -4.94 11.88 -1.60
CA GLY A 56 -6.01 11.99 -0.62
C GLY A 56 -5.82 11.12 0.62
N SER A 57 -4.65 10.51 0.80
CA SER A 57 -4.39 9.57 1.90
C SER A 57 -3.09 9.89 2.63
N GLU A 58 -3.09 9.68 3.96
CA GLU A 58 -1.93 9.93 4.82
C GLU A 58 -0.86 8.84 4.75
N LEU A 59 -1.22 7.64 4.27
CA LEU A 59 -0.32 6.48 4.22
C LEU A 59 -0.13 5.92 2.82
N SER A 60 1.13 5.64 2.52
CA SER A 60 1.55 4.77 1.42
C SER A 60 1.58 3.30 1.88
N TRP A 61 1.06 2.39 1.04
CA TRP A 61 1.18 0.95 1.27
C TRP A 61 1.53 0.23 -0.03
N LEU A 62 2.24 -0.89 0.12
CA LEU A 62 2.52 -1.83 -0.95
C LEU A 62 1.83 -3.17 -0.66
N HIS A 63 1.67 -4.00 -1.68
CA HIS A 63 1.11 -5.33 -1.50
C HIS A 63 2.25 -6.31 -1.20
N CYS A 64 2.31 -6.81 0.04
CA CYS A 64 3.23 -7.88 0.38
C CYS A 64 2.64 -9.23 -0.04
N ASN A 65 3.47 -10.09 -0.65
CA ASN A 65 3.14 -11.50 -0.82
C ASN A 65 4.11 -12.34 0.02
N ASN A 66 3.60 -12.99 1.06
CA ASN A 66 4.32 -14.08 1.70
C ASN A 66 4.08 -15.30 0.82
N HIS A 67 5.12 -15.83 0.20
CA HIS A 67 5.16 -16.86 -0.86
C HIS A 67 4.39 -18.20 -0.63
N THR A 68 3.41 -18.28 0.27
CA THR A 68 2.68 -19.51 0.61
C THR A 68 1.52 -19.82 -0.34
N ASN A 69 1.21 -18.97 -1.32
CA ASN A 69 0.16 -19.22 -2.32
C ASN A 69 0.64 -18.82 -3.71
N THR A 70 1.45 -19.67 -4.32
CA THR A 70 2.05 -19.55 -5.66
C THR A 70 1.05 -19.69 -6.82
N ASN A 71 -0.26 -19.84 -6.57
CA ASN A 71 -1.23 -20.17 -7.62
C ASN A 71 -2.06 -18.99 -8.18
N ARG A 72 -1.64 -17.74 -7.98
CA ARG A 72 -2.30 -16.60 -8.64
C ARG A 72 -1.27 -15.70 -9.31
N LEU A 73 -1.05 -15.96 -10.60
CA LEU A 73 -0.46 -15.03 -11.56
C LEU A 73 -1.28 -13.73 -11.55
N MET A 74 -0.93 -12.81 -10.65
CA MET A 74 -1.40 -11.44 -10.68
C MET A 74 -0.30 -10.61 -11.37
N PRO A 75 -0.64 -9.78 -12.36
CA PRO A 75 0.33 -9.08 -13.20
C PRO A 75 1.04 -7.91 -12.50
N ASP A 76 0.66 -7.55 -11.27
CA ASP A 76 1.29 -6.47 -10.53
C ASP A 76 2.46 -6.98 -9.67
N PRO A 77 3.60 -6.28 -9.64
CA PRO A 77 4.74 -6.68 -8.82
C PRO A 77 4.42 -6.54 -7.33
N PHE A 78 4.44 -7.67 -6.61
CA PHE A 78 4.32 -7.71 -5.16
C PHE A 78 5.70 -7.58 -4.52
N PHE A 79 5.74 -6.95 -3.36
CA PHE A 79 6.94 -6.94 -2.53
C PHE A 79 7.04 -8.25 -1.74
N ASN A 80 8.20 -8.90 -1.78
CA ASN A 80 8.51 -10.06 -0.96
C ASN A 80 9.30 -9.63 0.28
N PRO A 81 8.66 -9.59 1.47
CA PRO A 81 9.34 -9.18 2.70
C PRO A 81 10.46 -10.15 3.13
N ASN A 82 10.35 -11.44 2.80
CA ASN A 82 11.38 -12.42 3.16
C ASN A 82 12.63 -12.31 2.28
N ALA A 83 12.54 -11.62 1.14
CA ALA A 83 13.64 -11.40 0.21
C ALA A 83 14.30 -10.03 0.39
N SER A 84 13.90 -9.25 1.40
CA SER A 84 14.51 -7.96 1.74
C SER A 84 15.17 -8.02 3.11
N SER A 85 16.47 -7.68 3.20
CA SER A 85 17.20 -7.58 4.45
C SER A 85 16.92 -6.28 5.22
N THR A 86 16.35 -5.27 4.56
CA THR A 86 15.93 -3.99 5.17
C THR A 86 14.48 -4.01 5.65
N TYR A 87 13.75 -5.08 5.34
CA TYR A 87 12.38 -5.26 5.80
C TYR A 87 12.33 -5.50 7.31
N SER A 88 11.48 -4.75 7.99
CA SER A 88 11.16 -5.00 9.40
C SER A 88 9.67 -4.84 9.68
N SER A 89 9.13 -5.76 10.49
CA SER A 89 7.78 -5.63 11.04
C SER A 89 7.76 -4.60 12.17
N ILE A 90 6.69 -3.81 12.24
CA ILE A 90 6.58 -2.73 13.23
C ILE A 90 6.00 -3.27 14.54
N PRO A 91 6.72 -3.17 15.68
CA PRO A 91 6.18 -3.56 16.98
C PRO A 91 5.15 -2.54 17.47
N CYS A 92 4.21 -3.00 18.29
CA CYS A 92 3.15 -2.15 18.83
C CYS A 92 3.64 -1.02 19.73
N SER A 93 4.75 -1.19 20.43
CA SER A 93 5.36 -0.15 21.26
C SER A 93 6.08 0.94 20.46
N SER A 94 6.21 0.80 19.14
CA SER A 94 6.86 1.81 18.31
C SER A 94 6.06 3.10 18.25
N SER A 95 6.76 4.24 18.15
CA SER A 95 6.14 5.54 17.90
C SER A 95 5.34 5.54 16.59
N THR A 96 5.77 4.77 15.58
CA THR A 96 5.02 4.59 14.33
C THR A 96 3.63 4.01 14.60
N CYS A 97 3.52 2.95 15.39
CA CYS A 97 2.22 2.35 15.73
C CYS A 97 1.39 3.23 16.69
N MET A 98 2.04 3.93 17.62
CA MET A 98 1.33 4.67 18.69
C MET A 98 0.93 6.09 18.31
N ILE A 99 1.65 6.73 17.38
CA ILE A 99 1.49 8.13 17.00
C ILE A 99 0.96 8.25 15.57
N GLN A 100 1.61 7.61 14.60
CA GLN A 100 1.26 7.80 13.18
C GLN A 100 -0.05 7.15 12.77
N THR A 101 -0.65 6.30 13.60
CA THR A 101 -1.95 5.68 13.34
C THR A 101 -3.09 6.28 14.19
N ARG A 102 -2.84 7.36 14.94
CA ARG A 102 -3.86 7.97 15.80
C ARG A 102 -4.99 8.63 15.01
N ASP A 103 -4.64 9.20 13.87
CA ASP A 103 -5.57 9.96 13.03
C ASP A 103 -6.39 9.04 12.10
N PHE A 104 -6.15 7.72 12.15
CA PHE A 104 -6.89 6.78 11.30
C PHE A 104 -8.30 6.56 11.83
N PRO A 105 -9.28 6.42 10.91
CA PRO A 105 -10.67 6.13 11.29
C PRO A 105 -10.82 4.77 11.98
N ILE A 106 -9.84 3.87 11.82
CA ILE A 106 -9.76 2.60 12.53
C ILE A 106 -8.39 2.56 13.22
N LEU A 107 -8.41 2.49 14.55
CA LEU A 107 -7.20 2.41 15.36
C LEU A 107 -6.36 1.18 14.99
N ALA A 108 -5.04 1.32 15.10
CA ALA A 108 -4.14 0.19 14.97
C ALA A 108 -4.42 -0.85 16.07
N SER A 109 -4.27 -2.11 15.70
CA SER A 109 -4.47 -3.26 16.58
C SER A 109 -3.19 -4.09 16.68
N CYS A 110 -3.03 -4.78 17.81
CA CYS A 110 -1.87 -5.62 18.08
C CYS A 110 -2.23 -7.08 17.93
N ASP A 111 -1.39 -7.85 17.23
CA ASP A 111 -1.52 -9.30 17.22
C ASP A 111 -0.86 -9.95 18.45
N SER A 112 -1.00 -11.27 18.57
CA SER A 112 -0.40 -12.06 19.66
C SER A 112 1.13 -12.03 19.68
N LYS A 113 1.79 -11.55 18.62
CA LYS A 113 3.23 -11.34 18.53
C LYS A 113 3.63 -9.88 18.81
N ASN A 114 2.71 -9.07 19.34
CA ASN A 114 2.88 -7.63 19.57
C ASN A 114 3.27 -6.84 18.29
N LEU A 115 2.83 -7.30 17.12
CA LEU A 115 3.02 -6.59 15.85
C LEU A 115 1.83 -5.68 15.55
N CYS A 116 2.14 -4.53 14.95
CA CYS A 116 1.17 -3.50 14.62
C CYS A 116 0.40 -3.80 13.33
N HIS A 117 -0.93 -3.79 13.41
CA HIS A 117 -1.84 -3.94 12.28
C HIS A 117 -2.68 -2.68 12.13
N ALA A 118 -2.48 -1.98 11.01
CA ALA A 118 -3.26 -0.79 10.67
C ALA A 118 -4.34 -1.15 9.65
N THR A 119 -5.54 -0.59 9.82
CA THR A 119 -6.61 -0.74 8.82
C THR A 119 -6.96 0.62 8.27
N LEU A 120 -6.72 0.82 6.97
CA LEU A 120 -7.16 2.02 6.28
C LEU A 120 -8.24 1.65 5.26
N SER A 121 -9.24 2.51 5.14
CA SER A 121 -10.27 2.42 4.10
C SER A 121 -10.05 3.54 3.09
N TYR A 122 -9.78 3.18 1.84
CA TYR A 122 -9.66 4.12 0.75
C TYR A 122 -11.01 4.33 0.09
N ALA A 123 -11.33 5.57 -0.27
CA ALA A 123 -12.55 5.92 -1.00
C ALA A 123 -12.49 5.53 -2.50
N THR A 124 -11.69 4.53 -2.86
CA THR A 124 -11.66 3.99 -4.21
C THR A 124 -12.73 2.91 -4.34
N ARG A 125 -13.47 2.89 -5.46
CA ARG A 125 -14.65 2.02 -5.67
C ARG A 125 -14.33 0.52 -5.75
N LEU A 126 -13.12 0.09 -5.38
CA LEU A 126 -12.64 -1.28 -5.54
C LEU A 126 -11.91 -1.76 -4.28
N ARG A 127 -12.67 -2.52 -3.46
CA ARG A 127 -12.25 -3.32 -2.30
C ARG A 127 -11.95 -2.55 -1.01
N LYS A 128 -12.83 -2.74 -0.03
CA LYS A 128 -12.52 -2.62 1.41
C LYS A 128 -11.38 -3.59 1.71
N ARG A 129 -10.13 -3.11 1.74
CA ARG A 129 -8.99 -3.96 2.06
C ARG A 129 -8.93 -4.11 3.58
N ARG A 130 -9.17 -5.33 4.05
CA ARG A 130 -9.07 -5.75 5.46
C ARG A 130 -7.64 -5.48 5.97
N GLY A 131 -7.51 -5.18 7.27
CA GLY A 131 -6.31 -4.71 7.95
C GLY A 131 -5.00 -5.27 7.40
N ARG A 132 -4.05 -4.36 7.17
CA ARG A 132 -2.74 -4.67 6.60
C ARG A 132 -1.69 -4.46 7.69
N ARG A 133 -0.77 -5.41 7.79
CA ARG A 133 0.37 -5.28 8.71
C ARG A 133 1.17 -4.04 8.31
N MET A 134 1.49 -3.19 9.28
CA MET A 134 2.34 -2.03 9.03
C MET A 134 3.78 -2.52 8.86
N VAL A 135 4.47 -2.01 7.85
CA VAL A 135 5.82 -2.46 7.48
C VAL A 135 6.71 -1.25 7.32
N ARG A 136 7.97 -1.38 7.73
CA ARG A 136 8.99 -0.34 7.58
C ARG A 136 10.17 -0.91 6.79
N GLU A 137 10.55 -0.19 5.75
CA GLU A 137 11.83 -0.35 5.05
C GLU A 137 12.74 0.80 5.50
N ILE A 138 14.03 0.49 5.72
CA ILE A 138 15.08 1.45 6.11
C ILE A 138 16.04 1.62 4.94
#